data_AF-A0A6N8WX27-F1
#
_entry.id   AF-A0A6N8WX27-F1
#
_cell.length_a   1.000
_cell.length_b   1.000
_cell.length_c   1.000
_cell.angle_alpha   90.00
_cell.angle_beta   90.00
_cell.angle_gamma   90.00
#
_symmetry.space_group_name_H-M   'P 1'
#
loop_
_entity.id
_entity.type
_entity.pdbx_description
1 polymer ?
#
loop_
_entity_poly.entity_id
_entity_poly.type
_entity_poly.pdbx_seq_one_letter_code
_entity_poly.pdbx_strand_id
1 'polypeptide(L)'
;MTRWLFPAAALALLAAPAAAVAQDAAPVRSAHEDLEPGTQTDDLGITFGLPASHPGRRYPASHEFPSGPEVGQRLPEFSLPNQQGRMVDYHADRGDAKSIVVFYRSAVW
;
A
#
# COMPACT_ATOMS: atom_id res chain seq x y z
N MET A 1 48.95 55.65 56.90
CA MET A 1 49.92 54.94 56.05
C MET A 1 49.34 53.55 55.86
N THR A 2 48.70 53.20 54.74
CA THR A 2 49.33 52.86 53.45
C THR A 2 48.22 52.70 52.41
N ARG A 3 48.36 53.33 51.22
CA ARG A 3 47.43 53.25 50.08
C ARG A 3 47.84 52.10 49.16
N TRP A 4 47.02 51.07 48.93
CA TRP A 4 47.15 50.15 47.77
C TRP A 4 45.73 49.68 47.40
N LEU A 5 45.11 50.29 46.39
CA LEU A 5 45.00 49.82 44.98
C LEU A 5 44.00 48.66 44.84
N PHE A 6 42.78 48.99 44.39
CA PHE A 6 41.83 48.04 43.79
C PHE A 6 42.45 47.41 42.53
N PRO A 7 42.07 46.17 42.21
CA PRO A 7 41.64 45.92 40.84
C PRO A 7 40.25 45.30 40.80
N ALA A 8 39.45 45.87 39.91
CA ALA A 8 38.17 45.36 39.47
C ALA A 8 38.34 43.91 38.98
N ALA A 9 37.60 42.98 39.58
CA ALA A 9 37.40 41.66 39.01
C ALA A 9 36.48 41.83 37.79
N ALA A 10 37.09 41.96 36.61
CA ALA A 10 36.40 41.97 35.34
C ALA A 10 35.67 40.64 35.16
N LEU A 11 34.34 40.72 35.10
CA LEU A 11 33.45 39.64 34.71
C LEU A 11 33.72 39.30 33.23
N ALA A 12 34.59 38.33 32.97
CA ALA A 12 34.77 37.77 31.64
C ALA A 12 33.59 36.83 31.36
N LEU A 13 32.48 37.36 30.85
CA LEU A 13 31.52 36.57 30.09
C LEU A 13 32.27 36.01 28.88
N LEU A 14 32.70 34.74 28.98
CA LEU A 14 33.13 33.95 27.85
C LEU A 14 31.92 33.81 26.90
N ALA A 15 31.86 34.67 25.90
CA ALA A 15 31.11 34.40 24.69
C ALA A 15 31.81 33.23 23.99
N ALA A 16 31.45 32.00 24.39
CA ALA A 16 31.72 30.86 23.54
C ALA A 16 31.00 31.12 22.22
N PRO A 17 31.66 31.02 21.06
CA PRO A 17 30.93 30.97 19.82
C PRO A 17 30.10 29.70 19.93
N ALA A 18 28.78 29.85 20.07
CA ALA A 18 27.88 28.77 19.73
C ALA A 18 28.15 28.52 18.23
N ALA A 19 29.04 27.59 17.94
CA ALA A 19 29.12 27.01 16.63
C ALA A 19 27.71 26.46 16.41
N ALA A 20 26.90 27.20 15.66
CA ALA A 20 25.67 26.69 15.11
C ALA A 20 26.14 25.49 14.28
N VAL A 21 26.00 24.31 14.84
CA VAL A 21 26.21 23.06 14.11
C VAL A 21 25.11 23.10 13.09
N ALA A 22 25.43 23.58 11.89
CA ALA A 22 24.57 23.43 10.74
C ALA A 22 24.37 21.93 10.62
N GLN A 23 23.21 21.44 11.03
CA GLN A 23 22.82 20.08 10.74
C GLN A 23 22.68 20.06 9.22
N ASP A 24 23.69 19.53 8.53
CA ASP A 24 23.55 19.19 7.13
C ASP A 24 22.30 18.33 7.04
N ALA A 25 21.26 18.87 6.40
CA ALA A 25 20.04 18.13 6.18
C ALA A 25 20.43 16.91 5.36
N ALA A 26 20.35 15.73 5.99
CA ALA A 26 20.60 14.49 5.29
C ALA A 26 19.75 14.49 4.00
N PRO A 27 20.30 14.04 2.87
CA PRO A 27 19.56 14.02 1.62
C PRO A 27 18.23 13.29 1.85
N VAL A 28 17.12 13.95 1.52
CA VAL A 28 15.78 13.36 1.67
C VAL A 28 15.71 12.14 0.78
N ARG A 29 15.64 10.97 1.40
CA ARG A 29 15.51 9.70 0.72
C ARG A 29 14.08 9.52 0.26
N SER A 30 13.90 8.85 -0.87
CA SER A 30 12.57 8.46 -1.32
C SER A 30 11.96 7.46 -0.34
N ALA A 31 10.64 7.51 -0.12
CA ALA A 31 9.94 6.51 0.69
C ALA A 31 10.14 5.06 0.18
N HIS A 32 10.54 4.90 -1.08
CA HIS A 32 10.88 3.60 -1.67
C HIS A 32 12.29 3.09 -1.30
N GLU A 33 13.14 3.92 -0.68
CA GLU A 33 14.48 3.54 -0.24
C GLU A 33 14.51 3.00 1.20
N ASP A 34 13.58 3.46 2.04
CA ASP A 34 13.50 3.10 3.45
C ASP A 34 12.35 2.12 3.68
N LEU A 35 12.52 0.90 3.16
CA LEU A 35 11.51 -0.17 3.29
C LEU A 35 11.71 -0.96 4.59
N GLU A 36 10.60 -1.36 5.20
CA GLU A 36 10.62 -2.26 6.35
C GLU A 36 11.31 -3.60 5.99
N PRO A 37 12.10 -4.18 6.90
CA PRO A 37 12.72 -5.49 6.68
C PRO A 37 11.71 -6.56 6.26
N GLY A 38 12.04 -7.31 5.20
CA GLY A 38 11.16 -8.35 4.64
C GLY A 38 10.21 -7.85 3.55
N THR A 39 10.24 -6.57 3.22
CA THR A 39 9.53 -6.02 2.06
C THR A 39 10.21 -6.46 0.76
N GLN A 40 9.43 -6.93 -0.21
CA GLN A 40 9.89 -7.25 -1.56
C GLN A 40 9.03 -6.54 -2.61
N THR A 41 9.64 -6.19 -3.74
CA THR A 41 8.94 -5.74 -4.95
C THR A 41 8.71 -6.95 -5.85
N ASP A 42 7.46 -7.20 -6.23
CA ASP A 42 7.12 -8.29 -7.15
C ASP A 42 7.18 -7.87 -8.63
N ASP A 43 6.89 -8.80 -9.53
CA ASP A 43 6.90 -8.59 -10.98
C ASP A 43 5.83 -7.59 -11.47
N LEU A 44 4.87 -7.23 -10.61
CA LEU A 44 3.86 -6.19 -10.86
C LEU A 44 4.32 -4.81 -10.37
N GLY A 45 5.53 -4.71 -9.81
CA GLY A 45 6.09 -3.48 -9.26
C GLY A 45 5.54 -3.11 -7.87
N ILE A 46 4.91 -4.06 -7.16
CA ILE A 46 4.26 -3.81 -5.88
C ILE A 46 5.20 -4.20 -4.73
N THR A 47 5.62 -3.19 -3.99
CA THR A 47 6.47 -3.30 -2.81
C THR A 47 5.62 -3.58 -1.56
N PHE A 48 5.70 -4.81 -1.02
CA PHE A 48 4.89 -5.23 0.13
C PHE A 48 5.59 -6.29 0.99
N GLY A 49 5.26 -6.36 2.29
CA GLY A 49 5.88 -7.29 3.26
C GLY A 49 5.39 -8.74 3.21
N LEU A 50 4.39 -9.03 2.38
CA LEU A 50 3.92 -10.39 2.13
C LEU A 50 4.31 -10.79 0.71
N PRO A 51 4.72 -12.02 0.40
CA PRO A 51 5.01 -12.43 -0.97
C PRO A 51 3.75 -12.47 -1.82
N ALA A 52 3.86 -12.33 -3.14
CA ALA A 52 2.72 -12.32 -4.08
C ALA A 52 1.85 -13.60 -4.00
N SER A 53 2.46 -14.73 -3.63
CA SER A 53 1.78 -16.00 -3.39
C SER A 53 0.95 -16.06 -2.11
N HIS A 54 1.02 -15.04 -1.25
CA HIS A 54 0.28 -15.01 0.00
C HIS A 54 -1.18 -14.59 -0.23
N PRO A 55 -2.18 -15.33 0.29
CA PRO A 55 -3.61 -15.04 0.03
C PRO A 55 -4.07 -13.66 0.51
N GLY A 56 -3.36 -13.07 1.49
CA GLY A 56 -3.60 -11.70 1.95
C GLY A 56 -3.28 -10.60 0.93
N ARG A 57 -2.55 -10.90 -0.16
CA ARG A 57 -2.20 -9.94 -1.22
C ARG A 57 -3.40 -9.45 -2.03
N ARG A 58 -4.58 -10.08 -1.90
CA ARG A 58 -5.79 -9.80 -2.69
C ARG A 58 -5.64 -9.91 -4.22
N TYR A 59 -4.45 -10.24 -4.72
CA TYR A 59 -4.19 -10.76 -6.06
C TYR A 59 -4.31 -12.29 -6.06
N PRO A 60 -4.56 -12.91 -7.21
CA PRO A 60 -4.39 -14.36 -7.35
C PRO A 60 -3.03 -14.80 -6.83
N ALA A 61 -3.01 -15.76 -5.92
CA ALA A 61 -1.78 -16.31 -5.34
C ALA A 61 -1.00 -17.21 -6.32
N SER A 62 -1.60 -17.56 -7.45
CA SER A 62 -1.05 -18.45 -8.48
C SER A 62 -1.17 -17.82 -9.87
N HIS A 63 -0.24 -18.21 -10.75
CA HIS A 63 -0.31 -17.90 -12.19
C HIS A 63 -1.46 -18.64 -12.87
N GLU A 64 -1.83 -19.81 -12.36
CA GLU A 64 -3.05 -20.52 -12.75
C GLU A 64 -4.25 -19.87 -12.06
N PHE A 65 -4.84 -18.87 -12.72
CA PHE A 65 -6.04 -18.19 -12.25
C PHE A 65 -7.02 -18.02 -13.42
N PRO A 66 -7.81 -19.06 -13.74
CA PRO A 66 -8.74 -19.00 -14.87
C PRO A 66 -9.79 -17.91 -14.63
N SER A 67 -9.88 -16.96 -15.56
CA SER A 67 -10.80 -15.81 -15.51
C SER A 67 -12.20 -16.11 -16.06
N GLY A 68 -12.47 -17.37 -16.41
CA GLY A 68 -13.71 -17.83 -17.03
C GLY A 68 -13.47 -18.53 -18.37
N PRO A 69 -14.56 -18.95 -19.06
CA PRO A 69 -14.46 -19.58 -20.38
C PRO A 69 -13.89 -18.63 -21.44
N GLU A 70 -13.20 -19.19 -22.42
CA GLU A 70 -12.71 -18.42 -23.58
C GLU A 70 -13.87 -17.95 -24.48
N VAL A 71 -13.58 -17.00 -25.38
CA VAL A 71 -14.56 -16.56 -26.37
C VAL A 71 -14.98 -17.75 -27.24
N GLY A 72 -16.29 -17.96 -27.34
CA GLY A 72 -16.88 -19.09 -28.06
C GLY A 72 -17.07 -20.34 -27.21
N GLN A 73 -16.46 -20.42 -26.02
CA GLN A 73 -16.76 -21.49 -25.06
C GLN A 73 -18.07 -21.21 -24.31
N ARG A 74 -18.75 -22.28 -23.95
CA ARG A 74 -20.01 -22.21 -23.21
C ARG A 74 -19.74 -21.83 -21.75
N LEU A 75 -20.57 -20.92 -21.21
CA LEU A 75 -20.61 -20.68 -19.77
C LEU A 75 -20.99 -21.95 -18.99
N PRO A 76 -20.48 -22.15 -17.76
CA PRO A 76 -20.93 -23.23 -16.90
C PRO A 76 -22.44 -23.16 -16.64
N GLU A 77 -23.05 -24.33 -16.38
CA GLU A 77 -24.44 -24.39 -15.91
C GLU A 77 -24.54 -23.80 -14.50
N PHE A 78 -25.46 -22.87 -14.29
CA PHE A 78 -25.77 -22.37 -12.95
C PHE A 78 -27.23 -21.97 -12.82
N SER A 79 -27.75 -22.15 -11.60
CA SER A 79 -29.04 -21.63 -11.20
C SER A 79 -28.93 -20.94 -9.85
N LEU A 80 -29.37 -19.67 -9.80
CA LEU A 80 -29.26 -18.81 -8.63
C LEU A 80 -30.57 -18.05 -8.39
N PRO A 81 -30.91 -17.72 -7.13
CA PRO A 81 -32.06 -16.86 -6.85
C PRO A 81 -31.77 -15.43 -7.32
N ASN A 82 -32.78 -14.79 -7.91
CA ASN A 82 -32.75 -13.36 -8.17
C ASN A 82 -33.10 -12.55 -6.91
N GLN A 83 -33.18 -11.22 -7.04
CA GLN A 83 -33.47 -10.30 -5.94
C GLN A 83 -34.88 -10.44 -5.33
N GLN A 84 -35.79 -11.15 -5.98
CA GLN A 84 -37.11 -11.52 -5.42
C GLN A 84 -37.16 -12.96 -4.90
N GLY A 85 -36.03 -13.67 -4.88
CA GLY A 85 -35.96 -15.08 -4.49
C GLY A 85 -36.45 -16.06 -5.56
N ARG A 86 -36.78 -15.61 -6.77
CA ARG A 86 -37.12 -16.50 -7.90
C ARG A 86 -35.85 -17.20 -8.37
N MET A 87 -35.89 -18.52 -8.48
CA MET A 87 -34.80 -19.27 -9.12
C MET A 87 -34.72 -18.93 -10.61
N VAL A 88 -33.51 -18.61 -11.07
CA VAL A 88 -33.16 -18.37 -12.47
C VAL A 88 -32.20 -19.47 -12.90
N ASP A 89 -32.58 -20.25 -13.90
CA ASP A 89 -31.66 -21.13 -14.63
C ASP A 89 -31.10 -20.31 -15.79
N TYR A 90 -29.80 -20.04 -15.77
CA TYR A 90 -29.21 -19.11 -16.74
C TYR A 90 -29.43 -19.54 -18.20
N HIS A 91 -29.31 -20.83 -18.49
CA HIS A 91 -29.42 -21.32 -19.86
C HIS A 91 -30.88 -21.43 -20.32
N ALA A 92 -31.78 -21.84 -19.43
CA ALA A 92 -33.20 -21.92 -19.75
C ALA A 92 -33.86 -20.54 -19.86
N ASP A 93 -33.64 -19.65 -18.89
CA ASP A 93 -34.25 -18.32 -18.84
C ASP A 93 -33.73 -17.39 -19.95
N ARG A 94 -32.45 -17.50 -20.37
CA ARG A 94 -31.93 -16.70 -21.49
C ARG A 94 -32.48 -17.14 -22.85
N GLY A 95 -32.86 -18.41 -22.98
CA GLY A 95 -33.26 -19.02 -24.26
C GLY A 95 -32.29 -18.69 -25.40
N ASP A 96 -32.82 -18.12 -26.48
CA ASP A 96 -32.05 -17.73 -27.67
C ASP A 96 -31.58 -16.26 -27.64
N ALA A 97 -31.84 -15.53 -26.55
CA ALA A 97 -31.45 -14.14 -26.42
C ALA A 97 -29.96 -13.97 -26.10
N LYS A 98 -29.39 -12.83 -26.52
CA LYS A 98 -28.08 -12.38 -26.05
C LYS A 98 -28.19 -11.94 -24.58
N SER A 99 -27.18 -12.28 -23.79
CA SER A 99 -27.13 -12.00 -22.35
C SER A 99 -25.75 -11.48 -21.93
N ILE A 100 -25.71 -10.84 -20.77
CA ILE A 100 -24.48 -10.38 -20.11
C ILE A 100 -24.48 -10.95 -18.70
N VAL A 101 -23.33 -11.48 -18.26
CA VAL A 101 -23.10 -11.93 -16.88
C VAL A 101 -22.08 -10.99 -16.25
N VAL A 102 -22.43 -10.41 -15.10
CA VAL A 102 -21.56 -9.48 -14.36
C VAL A 102 -21.28 -10.06 -12.98
N PHE A 103 -20.01 -10.37 -12.71
CA PHE A 103 -19.54 -10.68 -11.37
C PHE A 103 -19.17 -9.38 -10.68
N TYR A 104 -19.81 -9.10 -9.54
CA TYR A 104 -19.51 -7.94 -8.74
C TYR A 104 -19.49 -8.31 -7.26
N ARG A 105 -18.75 -7.52 -6.47
CA ARG A 105 -18.81 -7.54 -5.01
C ARG A 105 -18.96 -6.11 -4.51
N SER A 106 -19.71 -5.93 -3.43
CA SER A 106 -19.69 -4.66 -2.71
C SER A 106 -18.33 -4.48 -2.03
N ALA A 107 -17.87 -3.24 -1.94
CA ALA A 107 -16.73 -2.85 -1.11
C ALA A 107 -17.16 -1.70 -0.22
N VAL A 108 -16.94 -1.85 1.09
CA VAL A 108 -16.98 -0.73 2.04
C VAL A 108 -15.54 -0.29 2.22
N TRP A 109 -15.28 0.99 1.98
CA TRP A 109 -13.97 1.63 2.11
C TRP A 109 -13.81 2.25 3.48
#